data_AF-A0A935KJA5-F1
#
_entry.id   AF-A0A935KJA5-F1
#
_cell.length_a   1.000
_cell.length_b   1.000
_cell.length_c   1.000
_cell.angle_alpha   90.00
_cell.angle_beta   90.00
_cell.angle_gamma   90.00
#
_symmetry.space_group_name_H-M   'P 1'
#
loop_
_entity.id
_entity.type
_entity.pdbx_description
1 polymer ?
#
loop_
_entity_poly.entity_id
_entity_poly.type
_entity_poly.pdbx_seq_one_letter_code
_entity_poly.pdbx_strand_id
1 'polypeptide(L)'
;MEVHHHSHPPAGAGHRKKWTHYFWEFLMLFLAVFCGFLAENQREHYVEAHRAKEYAKSLLSDMKEDTTEISGGIAQNTFMIKAFDSCVSIGQRSIDQSTVPGVFYYYSRFTSNAYAIDWNRSTLTQLIQSGNLRYFKNKELVRKINKYYSLQNQIGSNNDADHLHRDRIIEIRDRLLAARYYEYFAPVSFSAEMKGHVPESRMDSLMAQQLSLKAGSTGIMEEYLNNLMDRKWRNKRYVDELYPEAMQMAVEIIEMLKEDYHFK
;
A
#
# COMPACT_ATOMS: atom_id res chain seq x y z
N MET A 1 59.93 -50.01 -30.01
CA MET A 1 60.30 -48.60 -30.20
C MET A 1 59.05 -47.84 -30.57
N GLU A 2 58.78 -46.76 -29.84
CA GLU A 2 57.59 -45.94 -29.92
C GLU A 2 57.40 -45.33 -31.31
N VAL A 3 56.18 -45.45 -31.84
CA VAL A 3 55.78 -44.82 -33.09
C VAL A 3 55.19 -43.46 -32.73
N HIS A 4 56.04 -42.44 -32.72
CA HIS A 4 55.63 -41.05 -32.53
C HIS A 4 54.97 -40.52 -33.81
N HIS A 5 53.63 -40.34 -33.77
CA HIS A 5 52.91 -39.56 -34.77
C HIS A 5 53.07 -38.06 -34.46
N HIS A 6 54.16 -37.47 -34.95
CA HIS A 6 54.28 -36.01 -35.05
C HIS A 6 53.86 -35.57 -36.46
N SER A 7 52.58 -35.21 -36.62
CA SER A 7 52.06 -34.58 -37.83
C SER A 7 51.98 -33.06 -37.64
N HIS A 8 53.12 -32.40 -37.44
CA HIS A 8 53.23 -30.96 -37.69
C HIS A 8 53.92 -30.76 -39.05
N PRO A 9 53.25 -30.19 -40.07
CA PRO A 9 53.94 -29.80 -41.29
C PRO A 9 54.87 -28.62 -40.99
N PRO A 10 56.08 -28.61 -41.55
CA PRO A 10 57.02 -27.50 -41.37
C PRO A 10 56.45 -26.24 -42.04
N ALA A 11 56.52 -25.13 -41.30
CA ALA A 11 56.23 -23.79 -41.79
C ALA A 11 57.30 -23.38 -42.83
N GLY A 12 57.09 -23.79 -44.09
CA GLY A 12 57.86 -23.34 -45.25
C GLY A 12 57.00 -22.44 -46.12
N ALA A 13 57.51 -21.24 -46.43
CA ALA A 13 56.90 -20.26 -47.32
C ALA A 13 56.51 -20.89 -48.66
N GLY A 14 55.21 -20.94 -48.97
CA GLY A 14 54.71 -21.37 -50.30
C GLY A 14 53.52 -22.34 -50.30
N HIS A 15 53.10 -22.90 -49.16
CA HIS A 15 51.91 -23.74 -49.14
C HIS A 15 50.64 -22.87 -49.20
N ARG A 16 50.12 -22.61 -50.40
CA ARG A 16 48.78 -22.04 -50.59
C ARG A 16 47.78 -22.92 -49.84
N LYS A 17 47.23 -22.41 -48.73
CA LYS A 17 46.14 -23.05 -48.01
C LYS A 17 45.03 -23.33 -49.02
N LYS A 18 44.59 -24.60 -49.11
CA LYS A 18 43.44 -24.96 -49.94
C LYS A 18 42.24 -24.13 -49.45
N TRP A 19 41.39 -23.68 -50.37
CA TRP A 19 40.20 -22.87 -50.04
C TRP A 19 39.34 -23.50 -48.93
N THR A 20 39.32 -24.84 -48.86
CA THR A 20 38.68 -25.60 -47.78
C THR A 20 39.19 -25.25 -46.39
N HIS A 21 40.48 -24.93 -46.23
CA HIS A 21 41.05 -24.55 -44.93
C HIS A 21 40.55 -23.18 -44.48
N TYR A 22 40.40 -22.21 -45.40
CA TYR A 22 39.80 -20.91 -45.11
C TYR A 22 38.31 -21.03 -44.77
N PHE A 23 37.59 -21.93 -45.44
CA PHE A 23 36.20 -22.22 -45.10
C PHE A 23 36.05 -22.80 -43.69
N TRP A 24 36.89 -23.77 -43.31
CA TRP A 24 36.86 -24.34 -41.96
C TRP A 24 37.32 -23.35 -40.88
N GLU A 25 38.30 -22.49 -41.17
CA GLU A 25 38.68 -21.38 -40.28
C GLU A 25 37.55 -20.36 -40.09
N PHE A 26 36.90 -19.95 -41.19
CA PHE A 26 35.72 -19.11 -41.13
C PHE A 26 34.60 -19.78 -40.34
N LEU A 27 34.30 -21.04 -40.62
CA LEU A 27 33.23 -21.77 -39.95
C LEU A 27 33.50 -21.93 -38.45
N MET A 28 34.75 -22.17 -38.05
CA MET A 28 35.15 -22.21 -36.64
C MET A 28 34.91 -20.87 -35.94
N LEU A 29 35.39 -19.77 -36.53
CA LEU A 29 35.23 -18.43 -35.96
C LEU A 29 33.76 -17.99 -35.95
N PHE A 30 33.04 -18.27 -37.03
CA PHE A 30 31.61 -18.02 -37.15
C PHE A 30 30.83 -18.79 -36.09
N LEU A 31 31.06 -20.11 -35.95
CA LEU A 31 30.40 -20.93 -34.94
C LEU A 31 30.75 -20.47 -33.52
N ALA A 32 32.00 -20.09 -33.25
CA ALA A 32 32.37 -19.58 -31.92
C ALA A 32 31.56 -18.33 -31.53
N VAL A 33 31.45 -17.35 -32.44
CA VAL A 33 30.68 -16.12 -32.21
C VAL A 33 29.17 -16.41 -32.19
N PHE A 34 28.69 -17.22 -33.13
CA PHE A 34 27.27 -17.57 -33.26
C PHE A 34 26.77 -18.36 -32.04
N CYS A 35 27.51 -19.38 -31.60
CA CYS A 35 27.18 -20.14 -30.39
C CYS A 35 27.28 -19.26 -29.14
N GLY A 36 28.27 -18.35 -29.06
CA GLY A 36 28.35 -17.38 -27.97
C GLY A 36 27.11 -16.49 -27.88
N PHE A 37 26.64 -15.98 -29.02
CA PHE A 37 25.40 -15.20 -29.11
C PHE A 37 24.16 -16.01 -28.73
N LEU A 38 24.02 -17.25 -29.22
CA LEU A 38 22.90 -18.12 -28.86
C LEU A 38 22.90 -18.48 -27.37
N ALA A 39 24.07 -18.79 -26.80
CA ALA A 39 24.22 -19.10 -25.39
C ALA A 39 23.83 -17.91 -24.51
N GLU A 40 24.23 -16.69 -24.90
CA GLU A 40 23.86 -15.47 -24.16
C GLU A 40 22.36 -15.18 -24.23
N ASN A 41 21.75 -15.29 -25.42
CA ASN A 41 20.30 -15.13 -25.59
C ASN A 41 19.51 -16.14 -24.73
N GLN A 42 19.94 -17.41 -24.72
CA GLN A 42 19.32 -18.44 -23.91
C GLN A 42 19.50 -18.21 -22.41
N ARG A 43 20.70 -17.75 -21.99
CA ARG A 43 21.02 -17.42 -20.60
C ARG A 43 20.19 -16.24 -20.12
N GLU A 44 20.02 -15.21 -20.94
CA GLU A 44 19.19 -14.04 -20.62
C GLU A 44 17.74 -14.47 -20.38
N HIS A 45 17.14 -15.22 -21.31
CA HIS A 45 15.77 -15.74 -21.14
C HIS A 45 15.60 -16.58 -19.86
N TYR A 46 16.59 -17.40 -19.52
CA TYR A 46 16.56 -18.19 -18.29
C TYR A 46 16.60 -17.29 -17.04
N VAL A 47 17.53 -16.32 -17.00
CA VAL A 47 17.68 -15.40 -15.86
C VAL A 47 16.45 -14.50 -15.71
N GLU A 48 15.89 -13.99 -16.80
CA GLU A 48 14.68 -13.17 -16.78
C GLU A 48 13.48 -13.98 -16.23
N ALA A 49 13.28 -15.21 -16.69
CA ALA A 49 12.21 -16.07 -16.19
C ALA A 49 12.38 -16.40 -14.70
N HIS A 50 13.62 -16.66 -14.27
CA HIS A 50 13.92 -16.91 -12.86
C HIS A 50 13.62 -15.68 -11.99
N ARG A 51 14.06 -14.49 -12.40
CA ARG A 51 13.76 -13.22 -11.71
C ARG A 51 12.27 -12.93 -11.67
N ALA A 52 11.55 -13.15 -12.77
CA ALA A 52 10.11 -12.96 -12.82
C ALA A 52 9.41 -13.83 -11.76
N LYS A 53 9.84 -15.09 -11.60
CA LYS A 53 9.27 -16.01 -10.61
C LYS A 53 9.54 -15.57 -9.17
N GLU A 54 10.75 -15.09 -8.87
CA GLU A 54 11.07 -14.57 -7.52
C GLU A 54 10.23 -13.32 -7.20
N TYR A 55 10.14 -12.37 -8.13
CA TYR A 55 9.27 -11.20 -7.96
C TYR A 55 7.80 -11.57 -7.83
N ALA A 56 7.32 -12.53 -8.62
CA ALA A 56 5.94 -13.00 -8.56
C ALA A 56 5.62 -13.60 -7.18
N LYS A 57 6.56 -14.33 -6.58
CA LYS A 57 6.42 -14.91 -5.25
C LYS A 57 6.37 -13.83 -4.16
N SER A 58 7.24 -12.82 -4.23
CA SER A 58 7.22 -11.70 -3.29
C SER A 58 5.94 -10.89 -3.42
N LEU A 59 5.54 -10.52 -4.65
CA LEU A 59 4.27 -9.82 -4.89
C LEU A 59 3.07 -10.60 -4.36
N LEU A 60 3.04 -11.93 -4.51
CA LEU A 60 1.97 -12.75 -3.97
C LEU A 60 1.87 -12.64 -2.44
N SER A 61 3.00 -12.54 -1.74
CA SER A 61 3.02 -12.30 -0.29
C SER A 61 2.53 -10.89 0.03
N ASP A 62 3.10 -9.89 -0.64
CA ASP A 62 2.80 -8.47 -0.43
C ASP A 62 1.30 -8.20 -0.64
N MET A 63 0.69 -8.71 -1.71
CA MET A 63 -0.76 -8.54 -1.95
C MET A 63 -1.62 -9.18 -0.85
N LYS A 64 -1.20 -10.32 -0.27
CA LYS A 64 -1.95 -10.97 0.83
C LYS A 64 -1.88 -10.16 2.11
N GLU A 65 -0.72 -9.57 2.40
CA GLU A 65 -0.56 -8.65 3.54
C GLU A 65 -1.37 -7.37 3.30
N ASP A 66 -1.26 -6.78 2.10
CA ASP A 66 -2.01 -5.58 1.73
C ASP A 66 -3.53 -5.78 1.83
N THR A 67 -4.07 -6.94 1.43
CA THR A 67 -5.52 -7.23 1.61
C THR A 67 -5.94 -7.27 3.08
N THR A 68 -5.07 -7.73 3.98
CA THR A 68 -5.32 -7.70 5.43
C THR A 68 -5.33 -6.27 5.93
N GLU A 69 -4.34 -5.47 5.54
CA GLU A 69 -4.23 -4.05 5.90
C GLU A 69 -5.39 -3.20 5.36
N ILE A 70 -5.80 -3.42 4.11
CA ILE A 70 -6.96 -2.76 3.50
C ILE A 70 -8.23 -3.08 4.31
N SER A 71 -8.43 -4.35 4.70
CA SER A 71 -9.58 -4.74 5.52
C SER A 71 -9.60 -4.03 6.87
N GLY A 72 -8.43 -3.90 7.50
CA GLY A 72 -8.23 -3.08 8.68
C GLY A 72 -8.65 -1.63 8.43
N GLY A 73 -8.15 -1.03 7.35
CA GLY A 73 -8.47 0.35 6.98
C GLY A 73 -9.95 0.62 6.75
N ILE A 74 -10.67 -0.31 6.12
CA ILE A 74 -12.13 -0.24 5.95
C ILE A 74 -12.82 -0.24 7.31
N ALA A 75 -12.47 -1.18 8.20
CA ALA A 75 -13.08 -1.30 9.51
C ALA A 75 -12.87 -0.03 10.35
N GLN A 76 -11.64 0.50 10.34
CA GLN A 76 -11.32 1.70 11.12
C GLN A 76 -12.00 2.95 10.59
N ASN A 77 -11.99 3.18 9.27
CA ASN A 77 -12.67 4.33 8.69
C ASN A 77 -14.19 4.25 8.90
N THR A 78 -14.77 3.05 8.84
CA THR A 78 -16.18 2.82 9.15
C THR A 78 -16.52 3.23 10.59
N PHE A 79 -15.67 2.87 11.56
CA PHE A 79 -15.84 3.33 12.94
C PHE A 79 -15.73 4.85 13.06
N MET A 80 -14.72 5.47 12.43
CA MET A 80 -14.56 6.93 12.45
C MET A 80 -15.75 7.66 11.84
N ILE A 81 -16.32 7.15 10.75
CA ILE A 81 -17.55 7.70 10.14
C ILE A 81 -18.71 7.71 11.16
N LYS A 82 -18.91 6.62 11.91
CA LYS A 82 -19.93 6.56 12.97
C LYS A 82 -19.65 7.55 14.12
N ALA A 83 -18.38 7.74 14.47
CA ALA A 83 -17.98 8.74 15.46
C ALA A 83 -18.26 10.17 14.98
N PHE A 84 -17.99 10.47 13.71
CA PHE A 84 -18.35 11.75 13.09
C PHE A 84 -19.86 11.97 13.09
N ASP A 85 -20.65 10.99 12.66
CA ASP A 85 -22.12 11.07 12.65
C ASP A 85 -22.67 11.33 14.05
N SER A 86 -22.12 10.66 15.07
CA SER A 86 -22.51 10.86 16.46
C SER A 86 -22.18 12.26 16.96
N CYS A 87 -20.96 12.75 16.70
CA CYS A 87 -20.55 14.11 17.06
C CYS A 87 -21.43 15.15 16.36
N VAL A 88 -21.66 15.00 15.05
CA VAL A 88 -22.49 15.92 14.27
C VAL A 88 -23.93 15.94 14.77
N SER A 89 -24.54 14.78 14.97
CA SER A 89 -25.92 14.69 15.46
C SER A 89 -26.11 15.29 16.85
N ILE A 90 -25.17 15.02 17.78
CA ILE A 90 -25.25 15.57 19.13
C ILE A 90 -24.94 17.07 19.11
N GLY A 91 -23.88 17.47 18.42
CA GLY A 91 -23.46 18.86 18.33
C GLY A 91 -24.55 19.75 17.76
N GLN A 92 -25.20 19.35 16.65
CA GLN A 92 -26.29 20.11 16.03
C GLN A 92 -27.47 20.36 17.00
N ARG A 93 -27.78 19.40 17.87
CA ARG A 93 -28.84 19.53 18.88
C ARG A 93 -28.44 20.41 20.08
N SER A 94 -27.14 20.68 20.24
CA SER A 94 -26.56 21.39 21.38
C SER A 94 -25.78 22.65 20.97
N ILE A 95 -25.94 23.17 19.75
CA ILE A 95 -25.20 24.34 19.24
C ILE A 95 -25.31 25.55 20.19
N ASP A 96 -26.52 25.86 20.65
CA ASP A 96 -26.78 27.00 21.54
C ASP A 96 -26.73 26.65 23.03
N GLN A 97 -26.29 25.43 23.37
CA GLN A 97 -26.23 24.94 24.74
C GLN A 97 -24.83 25.12 25.33
N SER A 98 -24.76 25.39 26.63
CA SER A 98 -23.50 25.40 27.38
C SER A 98 -23.04 24.01 27.81
N THR A 99 -23.82 22.97 27.52
CA THR A 99 -23.55 21.56 27.85
C THR A 99 -23.86 20.64 26.68
N VAL A 100 -23.20 19.49 26.65
CA VAL A 100 -23.46 18.39 25.72
C VAL A 100 -23.52 17.06 26.47
N PRO A 101 -24.25 16.04 25.98
CA PRO A 101 -24.11 14.67 26.48
C PRO A 101 -22.64 14.23 26.48
N GLY A 102 -22.18 13.54 27.53
CA GLY A 102 -20.79 13.09 27.65
C GLY A 102 -20.34 12.13 26.54
N VAL A 103 -21.29 11.44 25.90
CA VAL A 103 -21.06 10.68 24.66
C VAL A 103 -20.42 11.55 23.55
N PHE A 104 -20.67 12.86 23.52
CA PHE A 104 -20.00 13.78 22.59
C PHE A 104 -18.49 13.86 22.86
N TYR A 105 -18.10 13.99 24.14
CA TYR A 105 -16.69 13.98 24.53
C TYR A 105 -16.02 12.65 24.15
N TYR A 106 -16.70 11.53 24.38
CA TYR A 106 -16.23 10.21 23.99
C TYR A 106 -15.95 10.12 22.48
N TYR A 107 -16.94 10.40 21.62
CA TYR A 107 -16.74 10.29 20.17
C TYR A 107 -15.75 11.32 19.62
N SER A 108 -15.67 12.52 20.22
CA SER A 108 -14.71 13.57 19.84
C SER A 108 -13.25 13.13 19.96
N ARG A 109 -12.97 12.09 20.76
CA ARG A 109 -11.64 11.50 20.87
C ARG A 109 -11.17 10.88 19.55
N PHE A 110 -12.08 10.33 18.76
CA PHE A 110 -11.74 9.58 17.55
C PHE A 110 -11.75 10.43 16.28
N THR A 111 -12.22 11.68 16.37
CA THR A 111 -12.41 12.55 15.20
C THR A 111 -11.10 13.07 14.59
N SER A 112 -9.98 12.93 15.30
CA SER A 112 -8.65 13.28 14.84
C SER A 112 -7.78 12.05 14.53
N ASN A 113 -8.29 10.83 14.72
CA ASN A 113 -7.56 9.61 14.37
C ASN A 113 -7.45 9.46 12.86
N ALA A 114 -6.40 8.79 12.39
CA ALA A 114 -6.28 8.35 11.00
C ALA A 114 -5.72 6.93 10.96
N TYR A 115 -6.14 6.18 9.94
CA TYR A 115 -5.51 4.92 9.60
C TYR A 115 -4.64 5.12 8.37
N ALA A 116 -3.34 5.00 8.54
CA ALA A 116 -2.42 4.85 7.43
C ALA A 116 -2.27 3.35 7.18
N ILE A 117 -2.71 2.88 6.00
CA ILE A 117 -2.40 1.53 5.54
C ILE A 117 -0.88 1.44 5.40
N ASP A 118 -0.28 0.45 6.06
CA ASP A 118 1.13 0.12 5.91
C ASP A 118 1.30 -0.79 4.69
N TRP A 119 1.45 -0.16 3.53
CA TRP A 119 1.57 -0.85 2.25
C TRP A 119 2.91 -1.58 2.15
N ASN A 120 2.90 -2.85 1.73
CA ASN A 120 4.13 -3.55 1.42
C ASN A 120 4.65 -3.14 0.02
N ARG A 121 5.44 -2.06 0.00
CA ARG A 121 5.87 -1.38 -1.24
C ARG A 121 7.18 -1.89 -1.82
N SER A 122 7.99 -2.63 -1.06
CA SER A 122 9.39 -2.90 -1.42
C SER A 122 9.53 -3.56 -2.79
N THR A 123 8.78 -4.64 -3.04
CA THR A 123 8.79 -5.38 -4.30
C THR A 123 8.23 -4.55 -5.45
N LEU A 124 7.09 -3.87 -5.24
CA LEU A 124 6.45 -3.02 -6.25
C LEU A 124 7.37 -1.87 -6.68
N THR A 125 7.95 -1.17 -5.71
CA THR A 125 8.89 -0.07 -5.95
C THR A 125 10.10 -0.56 -6.73
N GLN A 126 10.70 -1.69 -6.33
CA GLN A 126 11.84 -2.26 -7.05
C GLN A 126 11.48 -2.65 -8.49
N LEU A 127 10.32 -3.29 -8.68
CA LEU A 127 9.84 -3.71 -10.00
C LEU A 127 9.65 -2.54 -10.96
N ILE A 128 9.00 -1.48 -10.48
CA ILE A 128 8.65 -0.31 -11.28
C ILE A 128 9.89 0.54 -11.53
N GLN A 129 10.65 0.90 -10.50
CA GLN A 129 11.79 1.81 -10.64
C GLN A 129 12.96 1.20 -11.41
N SER A 130 13.13 -0.12 -11.36
CA SER A 130 14.22 -0.81 -12.09
C SER A 130 13.83 -1.23 -13.51
N GLY A 131 12.60 -0.98 -13.96
CA GLY A 131 12.10 -1.46 -15.25
C GLY A 131 11.93 -2.99 -15.34
N ASN A 132 11.88 -3.67 -14.21
CA ASN A 132 11.83 -5.14 -14.12
C ASN A 132 10.44 -5.71 -14.46
N LEU A 133 9.41 -4.87 -14.60
CA LEU A 133 8.10 -5.28 -15.10
C LEU A 133 8.18 -5.98 -16.47
N ARG A 134 9.23 -5.73 -17.27
CA ARG A 134 9.45 -6.40 -18.56
C ARG A 134 9.61 -7.91 -18.45
N TYR A 135 9.98 -8.42 -17.27
CA TYR A 135 10.13 -9.86 -17.03
C TYR A 135 8.78 -10.59 -17.00
N PHE A 136 7.68 -9.89 -16.72
CA PHE A 136 6.33 -10.46 -16.74
C PHE A 136 5.79 -10.47 -18.18
N LYS A 137 5.48 -11.67 -18.68
CA LYS A 137 4.96 -11.86 -20.04
C LYS A 137 3.49 -11.43 -20.15
N ASN A 138 2.70 -11.67 -19.11
CA ASN A 138 1.29 -11.29 -19.05
C ASN A 138 1.15 -9.76 -18.96
N LYS A 139 0.73 -9.15 -20.07
CA LYS A 139 0.57 -7.68 -20.16
C LYS A 139 -0.59 -7.15 -19.33
N GLU A 140 -1.60 -7.97 -19.10
CA GLU A 140 -2.72 -7.59 -18.24
C GLU A 140 -2.31 -7.55 -16.78
N LEU A 141 -1.54 -8.53 -16.30
CA LEU A 141 -0.93 -8.51 -14.97
C LEU A 141 -0.07 -7.25 -14.78
N VAL A 142 0.81 -6.94 -15.74
CA VAL A 142 1.64 -5.72 -15.68
C VAL A 142 0.79 -4.45 -15.61
N ARG A 143 -0.31 -4.38 -16.37
CA ARG A 143 -1.22 -3.24 -16.34
C ARG A 143 -1.90 -3.10 -14.97
N LYS A 144 -2.36 -4.20 -14.37
CA LYS A 144 -2.94 -4.20 -13.03
C LYS A 144 -1.94 -3.78 -11.95
N ILE A 145 -0.71 -4.31 -11.99
CA ILE A 145 0.37 -3.92 -11.06
C ILE A 145 0.60 -2.40 -11.12
N ASN A 146 0.69 -1.81 -12.32
CA ASN A 146 0.88 -0.36 -12.45
C ASN A 146 -0.31 0.45 -11.91
N LYS A 147 -1.54 0.00 -12.19
CA LYS A 147 -2.75 0.65 -11.64
C LYS A 147 -2.79 0.56 -10.12
N TYR A 148 -2.44 -0.59 -9.57
CA TYR A 148 -2.41 -0.83 -8.13
C TYR A 148 -1.41 0.09 -7.44
N TYR A 149 -0.20 0.18 -8.00
CA TYR A 149 0.82 1.12 -7.53
C TYR A 149 0.35 2.58 -7.58
N SER A 150 -0.31 2.99 -8.67
CA SER A 150 -0.88 4.34 -8.79
C SER A 150 -1.93 4.60 -7.71
N LEU A 151 -2.80 3.63 -7.44
CA LEU A 151 -3.85 3.74 -6.43
C LEU A 151 -3.25 3.82 -5.02
N GLN A 152 -2.24 3.02 -4.71
CA GLN A 152 -1.49 3.12 -3.45
C GLN A 152 -0.89 4.52 -3.25
N ASN A 153 -0.36 5.15 -4.30
CA ASN A 153 0.19 6.50 -4.23
C ASN A 153 -0.90 7.57 -4.06
N GLN A 154 -2.04 7.41 -4.74
CA GLN A 154 -3.19 8.29 -4.55
C GLN A 154 -3.71 8.23 -3.12
N ILE A 155 -3.86 7.02 -2.56
CA ILE A 155 -4.30 6.84 -1.16
C ILE A 155 -3.28 7.46 -0.19
N GLY A 156 -1.98 7.23 -0.42
CA GLY A 156 -0.91 7.82 0.40
C GLY A 156 -0.97 9.35 0.39
N SER A 157 -1.01 9.97 -0.79
CA SER A 157 -1.09 11.42 -0.94
C SER A 157 -2.34 12.03 -0.29
N ASN A 158 -3.49 11.37 -0.43
CA ASN A 158 -4.71 11.83 0.23
C ASN A 158 -4.63 11.73 1.76
N ASN A 159 -3.97 10.70 2.31
CA ASN A 159 -3.72 10.57 3.73
C ASN A 159 -2.77 11.66 4.25
N ASP A 160 -1.73 11.98 3.48
CA ASP A 160 -0.78 13.06 3.78
C ASP A 160 -1.51 14.41 3.86
N ALA A 161 -2.41 14.69 2.91
CA ALA A 161 -3.23 15.90 2.89
C ALA A 161 -4.25 15.98 4.06
N ASP A 162 -4.68 14.84 4.61
CA ASP A 162 -5.58 14.78 5.76
C ASP A 162 -4.90 15.15 7.09
N HIS A 163 -3.56 15.11 7.18
CA HIS A 163 -2.84 15.54 8.40
C HIS A 163 -3.21 16.97 8.82
N LEU A 164 -3.18 17.92 7.89
CA LEU A 164 -3.53 19.33 8.16
C LEU A 164 -4.97 19.50 8.66
N HIS A 165 -5.89 18.69 8.16
CA HIS A 165 -7.29 18.71 8.59
C HIS A 165 -7.45 18.19 10.01
N ARG A 166 -6.69 17.14 10.38
CA ARG A 166 -6.70 16.60 11.75
C ARG A 166 -6.18 17.59 12.77
N ASP A 167 -5.08 18.28 12.45
CA ASP A 167 -4.50 19.28 13.36
C ASP A 167 -5.50 20.40 13.62
N ARG A 168 -6.16 20.90 12.56
CA ARG A 168 -7.24 21.89 12.71
C ARG A 168 -8.41 21.38 13.56
N ILE A 169 -8.84 20.13 13.37
CA ILE A 169 -9.91 19.52 14.17
C ILE A 169 -9.51 19.45 15.65
N ILE A 170 -8.24 19.12 15.95
CA ILE A 170 -7.72 19.10 17.32
C ILE A 170 -7.76 20.51 17.92
N GLU A 171 -7.25 21.52 17.21
CA GLU A 171 -7.23 22.90 17.69
C GLU A 171 -8.64 23.43 18.01
N ILE A 172 -9.62 23.18 17.12
CA ILE A 172 -11.01 23.60 17.34
C ILE A 172 -11.61 22.84 18.53
N ARG A 173 -11.42 21.51 18.58
CA ARG A 173 -11.90 20.67 19.69
C ARG A 173 -11.35 21.16 21.03
N ASP A 174 -10.07 21.50 21.09
CA ASP A 174 -9.42 21.94 22.31
C ASP A 174 -9.95 23.31 22.76
N ARG A 175 -10.40 24.17 21.83
CA ARG A 175 -11.12 25.41 22.16
C ARG A 175 -12.58 25.17 22.59
N LEU A 176 -13.17 24.04 22.20
CA LEU A 176 -14.56 23.66 22.48
C LEU A 176 -14.73 22.93 23.82
N LEU A 177 -13.89 21.93 24.08
CA LEU A 177 -14.05 20.97 25.17
C LEU A 177 -13.36 21.41 26.46
N ALA A 178 -14.00 21.13 27.60
CA ALA A 178 -13.43 21.36 28.92
C ALA A 178 -12.49 20.22 29.33
N ALA A 179 -11.23 20.56 29.64
CA ALA A 179 -10.18 19.59 29.95
C ALA A 179 -10.52 18.65 31.12
N ARG A 180 -11.22 19.17 32.16
CA ARG A 180 -11.69 18.41 33.33
C ARG A 180 -12.59 17.21 33.00
N TYR A 181 -13.15 17.14 31.80
CA TYR A 181 -13.89 15.97 31.35
C TYR A 181 -13.11 15.20 30.30
N TYR A 182 -12.45 15.91 29.39
CA TYR A 182 -11.69 15.29 28.31
C TYR A 182 -10.55 14.39 28.82
N GLU A 183 -9.99 14.65 30.00
CA GLU A 183 -8.99 13.78 30.64
C GLU A 183 -9.42 12.32 30.80
N TYR A 184 -10.72 12.04 30.96
CA TYR A 184 -11.23 10.67 31.11
C TYR A 184 -11.39 9.95 29.76
N PHE A 185 -11.52 10.71 28.67
CA PHE A 185 -11.72 10.17 27.32
C PHE A 185 -10.42 10.14 26.52
N ALA A 186 -9.47 11.03 26.81
CA ALA A 186 -8.19 11.12 26.12
C ALA A 186 -7.39 9.80 26.07
N PRO A 187 -7.34 8.99 27.15
CA PRO A 187 -6.60 7.73 27.16
C PRO A 187 -7.25 6.61 26.35
N VAL A 188 -8.51 6.76 25.90
CA VAL A 188 -9.23 5.70 25.19
C VAL A 188 -8.49 5.35 23.90
N SER A 189 -8.09 4.09 23.81
CA SER A 189 -7.40 3.56 22.65
C SER A 189 -8.39 3.09 21.60
N PHE A 190 -8.26 3.61 20.40
CA PHE A 190 -9.05 3.17 19.24
C PHE A 190 -8.90 1.67 18.98
N SER A 191 -7.69 1.12 19.10
CA SER A 191 -7.44 -0.30 18.85
C SER A 191 -8.05 -1.21 19.93
N ALA A 192 -8.26 -0.69 21.14
CA ALA A 192 -8.99 -1.40 22.20
C ALA A 192 -10.50 -1.38 21.92
N GLU A 193 -11.06 -0.23 21.56
CA GLU A 193 -12.49 -0.10 21.24
C GLU A 193 -12.92 -0.99 20.07
N MET A 194 -12.07 -1.12 19.05
CA MET A 194 -12.31 -2.03 17.93
C MET A 194 -12.35 -3.52 18.33
N LYS A 195 -11.77 -3.90 19.47
CA LYS A 195 -11.78 -5.29 20.00
C LYS A 195 -12.95 -5.56 20.94
N GLY A 196 -13.82 -4.58 21.15
CA GLY A 196 -14.89 -4.61 22.13
C GLY A 196 -14.57 -3.67 23.29
N HIS A 197 -15.47 -2.71 23.50
CA HIS A 197 -15.38 -1.74 24.58
C HIS A 197 -15.08 -2.42 25.93
N VAL A 198 -14.07 -1.93 26.64
CA VAL A 198 -13.77 -2.36 28.00
C VAL A 198 -14.47 -1.37 28.93
N PRO A 199 -15.53 -1.78 29.66
CA PRO A 199 -16.28 -0.88 30.52
C PRO A 199 -15.37 -0.23 31.56
N GLU A 200 -15.46 1.08 31.70
CA GLU A 200 -14.78 1.85 32.74
C GLU A 200 -15.81 2.69 33.48
N SER A 201 -16.00 2.38 34.76
CA SER A 201 -17.10 2.88 35.57
C SER A 201 -17.24 4.41 35.59
N ARG A 202 -16.12 5.15 35.54
CA ARG A 202 -16.13 6.62 35.60
C ARG A 202 -16.45 7.22 34.24
N MET A 203 -15.85 6.71 33.17
CA MET A 203 -16.13 7.11 31.80
C MET A 203 -17.59 6.83 31.44
N ASP A 204 -18.09 5.62 31.73
CA ASP A 204 -19.48 5.22 31.45
C ASP A 204 -20.47 6.14 32.18
N SER A 205 -20.18 6.49 33.43
CA SER A 205 -20.98 7.45 34.20
C SER A 205 -20.96 8.84 33.57
N LEU A 206 -19.80 9.33 33.11
CA LEU A 206 -19.69 10.64 32.46
C LEU A 206 -20.40 10.68 31.11
N MET A 207 -20.37 9.58 30.34
CA MET A 207 -21.07 9.49 29.06
C MET A 207 -22.58 9.70 29.21
N ALA A 208 -23.18 9.25 30.32
CA ALA A 208 -24.60 9.41 30.61
C ALA A 208 -24.99 10.83 31.10
N GLN A 209 -24.03 11.71 31.37
CA GLN A 209 -24.26 13.03 31.97
C GLN A 209 -24.22 14.16 30.94
N GLN A 210 -24.74 15.34 31.31
CA GLN A 210 -24.52 16.58 30.59
C GLN A 210 -23.22 17.22 31.07
N LEU A 211 -22.26 17.38 30.17
CA LEU A 211 -20.93 17.92 30.46
C LEU A 211 -20.82 19.32 29.86
N SER A 212 -20.30 20.27 30.63
CA SER A 212 -20.17 21.66 30.17
C SER A 212 -19.13 21.80 29.06
N LEU A 213 -19.42 22.66 28.09
CA LEU A 213 -18.46 23.16 27.11
C LEU A 213 -17.67 24.37 27.68
N LYS A 214 -16.65 24.83 26.95
CA LYS A 214 -15.99 26.11 27.22
C LYS A 214 -16.93 27.28 26.90
N ALA A 215 -16.71 28.44 27.52
CA ALA A 215 -17.50 29.64 27.25
C ALA A 215 -17.35 30.10 25.79
N GLY A 216 -18.43 30.62 25.19
CA GLY A 216 -18.43 31.02 23.78
C GLY A 216 -18.42 29.85 22.80
N SER A 217 -18.99 28.71 23.17
CA SER A 217 -18.92 27.45 22.41
C SER A 217 -19.72 27.43 21.11
N THR A 218 -20.75 28.25 20.93
CA THR A 218 -21.68 28.16 19.79
C THR A 218 -20.98 28.21 18.44
N GLY A 219 -20.24 29.29 18.14
CA GLY A 219 -19.51 29.40 16.87
C GLY A 219 -18.37 28.38 16.72
N ILE A 220 -17.75 27.97 17.83
CA ILE A 220 -16.70 26.95 17.84
C ILE A 220 -17.29 25.57 17.53
N MET A 221 -18.50 25.28 18.04
CA MET A 221 -19.23 24.06 17.75
C MET A 221 -19.57 24.00 16.26
N GLU A 222 -20.12 25.07 15.67
CA GLU A 222 -20.39 25.12 14.22
C GLU A 222 -19.13 24.89 13.39
N GLU A 223 -18.02 25.55 13.74
CA GLU A 223 -16.73 25.35 13.07
C GLU A 223 -16.26 23.88 13.18
N TYR A 224 -16.37 23.29 14.37
CA TYR A 224 -16.00 21.90 14.61
C TYR A 224 -16.83 20.95 13.74
N LEU A 225 -18.16 21.10 13.77
CA LEU A 225 -19.08 20.22 13.04
C LEU A 225 -18.89 20.31 11.53
N ASN A 226 -18.64 21.49 10.97
CA ASN A 226 -18.35 21.65 9.55
C ASN A 226 -17.09 20.86 9.15
N ASN A 227 -16.02 20.96 9.94
CA ASN A 227 -14.79 20.20 9.68
C ASN A 227 -15.01 18.68 9.80
N LEU A 228 -15.84 18.23 10.75
CA LEU A 228 -16.20 16.82 10.88
C LEU A 228 -17.00 16.32 9.67
N MET A 229 -17.96 17.09 9.17
CA MET A 229 -18.74 16.73 7.99
C MET A 229 -17.85 16.57 6.76
N ASP A 230 -16.95 17.52 6.52
CA ASP A 230 -16.01 17.47 5.40
C ASP A 230 -15.09 16.25 5.49
N ARG A 231 -14.52 16.00 6.67
CA ARG A 231 -13.63 14.85 6.89
C ARG A 231 -14.39 13.52 6.80
N LYS A 232 -15.66 13.46 7.23
CA LYS A 232 -16.51 12.29 7.06
C LYS A 232 -16.65 11.89 5.58
N TRP A 233 -16.91 12.85 4.70
CA TRP A 233 -17.05 12.56 3.27
C TRP A 233 -15.74 12.08 2.64
N ARG A 234 -14.59 12.61 3.08
CA ARG A 234 -13.28 12.07 2.70
C ARG A 234 -13.10 10.61 3.14
N ASN A 235 -13.43 10.28 4.39
CA ASN A 235 -13.35 8.92 4.90
C ASN A 235 -14.32 7.96 4.20
N LYS A 236 -15.52 8.45 3.88
CA LYS A 236 -16.52 7.67 3.14
C LYS A 236 -16.02 7.28 1.75
N ARG A 237 -15.32 8.19 1.06
CA ARG A 237 -14.69 7.89 -0.22
C ARG A 237 -13.66 6.74 -0.12
N TYR A 238 -12.88 6.67 0.97
CA TYR A 238 -11.98 5.53 1.16
C TYR A 238 -12.73 4.21 1.32
N VAL A 239 -13.76 4.19 2.16
CA VAL A 239 -14.54 2.99 2.48
C VAL A 239 -15.36 2.50 1.29
N ASP A 240 -15.98 3.42 0.55
CA ASP A 240 -16.93 3.08 -0.50
C ASP A 240 -16.26 2.87 -1.88
N GLU A 241 -15.09 3.48 -2.12
CA GLU A 241 -14.44 3.48 -3.44
C GLU A 241 -13.00 2.95 -3.39
N LEU A 242 -12.09 3.70 -2.75
CA LEU A 242 -10.65 3.49 -2.94
C LEU A 242 -10.13 2.19 -2.34
N TYR A 243 -10.57 1.84 -1.13
CA TYR A 243 -10.18 0.59 -0.48
C TYR A 243 -10.81 -0.64 -1.14
N PRO A 244 -12.11 -0.66 -1.48
CA PRO A 244 -12.68 -1.73 -2.30
C PRO A 244 -11.98 -1.92 -3.64
N GLU A 245 -11.65 -0.84 -4.35
CA GLU A 245 -10.93 -0.91 -5.63
C GLU A 245 -9.53 -1.52 -5.44
N ALA A 246 -8.79 -1.07 -4.41
CA ALA A 246 -7.47 -1.62 -4.09
C ALA A 246 -7.55 -3.11 -3.69
N MET A 247 -8.55 -3.48 -2.88
CA MET A 247 -8.81 -4.85 -2.47
C MET A 247 -9.05 -5.75 -3.67
N GLN A 248 -9.98 -5.36 -4.54
CA GLN A 248 -10.31 -6.11 -5.74
C GLN A 248 -9.08 -6.30 -6.62
N MET A 249 -8.31 -5.22 -6.85
CA MET A 249 -7.14 -5.28 -7.69
C MET A 249 -6.03 -6.16 -7.12
N ALA A 250 -5.81 -6.14 -5.80
CA ALA A 250 -4.87 -7.02 -5.11
C ALA A 250 -5.28 -8.49 -5.26
N VAL A 251 -6.57 -8.82 -5.10
CA VAL A 251 -7.11 -10.17 -5.29
C VAL A 251 -6.94 -10.65 -6.73
N GLU A 252 -7.26 -9.82 -7.71
CA GLU A 252 -7.07 -10.15 -9.13
C GLU A 252 -5.58 -10.38 -9.47
N ILE A 253 -4.67 -9.57 -8.91
CA ILE A 253 -3.22 -9.78 -9.06
C ILE A 253 -2.80 -11.11 -8.43
N ILE A 254 -3.30 -11.45 -7.24
CA ILE A 254 -3.04 -12.73 -6.57
C ILE A 254 -3.45 -13.91 -7.48
N GLU A 255 -4.66 -13.87 -8.04
CA GLU A 255 -5.18 -14.91 -8.92
C GLU A 255 -4.31 -15.07 -10.18
N MET A 256 -3.99 -13.95 -10.84
CA MET A 256 -3.12 -13.96 -12.03
C MET A 256 -1.71 -14.49 -11.72
N LEU A 257 -1.13 -14.11 -10.59
CA LEU A 257 0.19 -14.62 -10.18
C LEU A 257 0.16 -16.12 -9.90
N LYS A 258 -0.93 -16.64 -9.30
CA LYS A 258 -1.11 -18.07 -9.06
C LYS A 258 -1.26 -18.84 -10.38
N GLU A 259 -2.02 -18.31 -11.32
CA GLU A 259 -2.23 -18.91 -12.63
C GLU A 259 -0.94 -18.92 -13.46
N ASP A 260 -0.32 -17.75 -13.66
CA ASP A 260 0.84 -17.55 -14.54
C ASP A 260 2.10 -18.30 -14.05
N TYR A 261 2.24 -18.50 -12.74
CA TYR A 261 3.44 -19.10 -12.13
C TYR A 261 3.18 -20.42 -11.38
N HIS A 262 1.95 -20.93 -11.43
CA HIS A 262 1.51 -22.18 -10.80
C HIS A 262 1.79 -22.22 -9.28
N PHE A 263 1.55 -21.10 -8.59
CA PHE A 263 1.64 -21.02 -7.13
C PHE A 263 0.38 -21.59 -6.47
N LYS A 264 0.51 -22.03 -5.20
CA LYS A 264 -0.61 -22.50 -4.38
C LYS A 264 -1.36 -21.35 -3.72
#